data_AF-A0A9P5IYL3-F1
#
_entry.id   AF-A0A9P5IYL3-F1
#
_cell.length_a   1.000
_cell.length_b   1.000
_cell.length_c   1.000
_cell.angle_alpha   90.00
_cell.angle_beta   90.00
_cell.angle_gamma   90.00
#
_symmetry.space_group_name_H-M   'P 1'
#
loop_
_entity.id
_entity.type
_entity.pdbx_description
1 polymer ?
#
loop_
_entity_poly.entity_id
_entity_poly.type
_entity_poly.pdbx_seq_one_letter_code
_entity_poly.pdbx_strand_id
1 'polypeptide(L)' 'MTKITTRLWGNPEWAKNPDVRLDPASIAKAYWYLAHQDRQAWTFEIDLRPAHENW' A
#
# COMPACT_ATOMS: atom_id res chain seq x y z
N MET A 1 -2.07 -27.53 -8.20
CA MET A 1 -0.95 -26.84 -7.55
C MET A 1 -0.49 -25.74 -8.49
N THR A 2 -0.52 -24.50 -7.99
CA THR A 2 0.01 -23.26 -8.60
C THR A 2 -0.73 -22.70 -9.82
N LYS A 3 -1.76 -21.87 -9.57
CA LYS A 3 -2.30 -20.92 -10.56
C LYS A 3 -1.32 -19.76 -10.71
N ILE A 4 -0.27 -20.00 -11.48
CA ILE A 4 0.64 -18.96 -11.97
C ILE A 4 -0.14 -18.10 -12.98
N THR A 5 -0.03 -16.78 -12.83
CA THR A 5 -0.39 -15.73 -13.81
C THR A 5 -1.86 -15.55 -14.17
N THR A 6 -2.56 -14.68 -13.44
CA THR A 6 -3.47 -13.73 -14.11
C THR A 6 -2.84 -12.35 -13.93
N ARG A 7 -2.41 -11.71 -15.01
CA ARG A 7 -1.86 -10.35 -14.97
C ARG A 7 -2.86 -9.43 -14.27
N LEU A 8 -2.43 -8.79 -13.18
CA LEU A 8 -3.23 -7.84 -12.37
C LEU A 8 -3.67 -6.59 -13.14
N TRP A 9 -3.06 -6.34 -14.31
CA TRP A 9 -3.40 -5.23 -15.18
C TRP A 9 -4.74 -5.47 -15.89
N GLY A 10 -5.78 -4.77 -15.43
CA GLY A 10 -7.10 -4.72 -16.08
C GLY A 10 -8.25 -5.44 -15.38
N ASN A 11 -8.05 -6.05 -14.20
CA ASN A 11 -9.15 -6.69 -13.45
C ASN A 11 -10.14 -5.66 -12.87
N PRO A 12 -11.40 -5.55 -13.32
CA PRO A 12 -12.33 -4.50 -12.86
C PRO A 12 -12.51 -4.38 -11.33
N GLU A 13 -12.23 -5.44 -10.57
CA GLU A 13 -12.18 -5.38 -9.10
C GLU A 13 -11.11 -4.41 -8.57
N TRP A 14 -10.00 -4.21 -9.30
CA TRP A 14 -8.94 -3.24 -8.97
C TRP A 14 -9.49 -1.82 -8.85
N ALA A 15 -10.49 -1.46 -9.66
CA ALA A 15 -11.08 -0.12 -9.68
C ALA A 15 -12.23 0.00 -8.66
N LYS A 16 -12.99 -1.08 -8.47
CA LYS A 16 -14.21 -1.10 -7.64
C LYS A 16 -13.90 -1.18 -6.16
N ASN A 17 -12.86 -1.91 -5.77
CA ASN A 17 -12.48 -2.05 -4.37
C ASN A 17 -11.19 -1.25 -4.10
N PRO A 18 -11.23 -0.16 -3.30
CA PRO A 18 -10.03 0.59 -2.94
C PRO A 18 -9.07 -0.23 -2.05
N ASP A 19 -9.58 -1.19 -1.27
CA ASP A 19 -8.80 -1.88 -0.24
C ASP A 19 -7.80 -2.90 -0.80
N VAL A 20 -7.98 -3.30 -2.07
CA VAL A 20 -7.09 -4.27 -2.74
C VAL A 20 -5.79 -3.65 -3.25
N ARG A 21 -5.64 -2.33 -3.11
CA ARG A 21 -4.46 -1.59 -3.58
C ARG A 21 -4.08 -0.48 -2.61
N LEU A 22 -2.87 0.04 -2.77
CA LEU A 22 -2.48 1.29 -2.13
C LEU A 22 -2.97 2.48 -2.95
N ASP A 23 -3.51 3.48 -2.26
CA ASP A 23 -3.86 4.76 -2.83
C ASP A 23 -2.60 5.66 -2.92
N PRO A 24 -2.27 6.23 -4.11
CA PRO A 24 -1.08 7.07 -4.27
C PRO A 24 -1.02 8.29 -3.33
N ALA A 25 -2.16 8.91 -3.03
CA ALA A 25 -2.20 10.04 -2.10
C ALA A 25 -1.88 9.60 -0.67
N SER A 26 -2.37 8.43 -0.28
CA SER A 26 -2.06 7.80 1.02
C SER A 26 -0.58 7.42 1.12
N ILE A 27 0.04 6.89 0.05
CA ILE A 27 1.48 6.65 -0.02
C ILE A 27 2.25 7.97 0.16
N ALA A 28 1.89 9.01 -0.58
CA ALA A 28 2.55 10.32 -0.49
C ALA A 28 2.48 10.90 0.93
N LYS A 29 1.32 10.76 1.59
CA LYS A 29 1.14 11.17 2.99
C LYS A 29 2.05 10.42 3.95
N ALA A 30 2.21 9.10 3.76
CA ALA A 30 3.12 8.30 4.58
C ALA A 30 4.59 8.74 4.42
N TYR A 31 5.03 8.99 3.19
CA TYR A 31 6.38 9.53 2.94
C TYR A 31 6.57 10.94 3.50
N TRP A 32 5.54 11.79 3.38
CA TRP A 32 5.59 13.13 3.97
C TRP A 32 5.76 13.05 5.48
N TYR A 33 5.01 12.17 6.13
CA TYR A 33 5.17 11.90 7.56
C TYR A 33 6.59 11.39 7.90
N LEU A 34 7.11 10.41 7.16
CA LEU A 34 8.45 9.85 7.39
C LEU A 34 9.55 10.92 7.29
N ALA A 35 9.44 11.84 6.32
CA ALA A 35 10.40 12.94 6.15
C ALA A 35 10.30 14.03 7.24
N HIS A 36 9.17 14.11 7.95
CA HIS A 36 8.87 15.18 8.93
C HIS A 36 8.63 14.64 10.34
N GLN A 37 9.22 13.50 10.70
CA GLN A 37 9.10 12.95 12.04
C GLN A 37 9.73 13.86 13.09
N ASP A 38 9.24 13.74 14.32
CA ASP A 38 9.84 14.44 15.45
C ASP A 38 11.27 13.92 15.69
N ARG A 39 12.18 14.84 16.03
CA ARG A 39 13.60 14.50 16.24
C ARG A 39 13.80 13.48 17.36
N GLN A 40 12.92 13.45 18.35
CA GLN A 40 12.98 12.53 19.49
C GLN A 40 12.31 11.18 19.21
N ALA A 41 11.56 11.04 18.11
CA ALA A 41 10.78 9.85 17.80
C ALA A 41 10.68 9.63 16.29
N TRP A 42 11.69 8.94 15.73
CA TRP A 42 11.79 8.67 14.29
C TRP A 42 12.02 7.18 14.00
N THR A 43 11.63 6.74 12.81
CA THR A 43 11.86 5.40 12.27
C THR A 43 12.65 5.48 10.98
N PHE A 44 13.32 4.39 10.63
CA PHE A 44 13.96 4.22 9.32
C PHE A 44 13.02 3.64 8.27
N GLU A 45 12.01 2.89 8.71
CA GLU A 45 11.17 2.09 7.82
C GLU A 45 9.69 2.18 8.22
N ILE A 46 8.84 2.16 7.18
CA ILE A 46 7.39 2.06 7.28
C ILE A 46 6.95 1.08 6.19
N ASP A 47 6.30 -0.01 6.60
CA ASP A 47 5.64 -0.96 5.71
C ASP A 47 4.26 -0.44 5.30
N LEU A 48 4.05 -0.23 4.00
CA LEU A 48 2.74 0.12 3.44
C LEU A 48 2.13 -1.08 2.75
N ARG A 49 0.92 -1.47 3.18
CA ARG A 49 0.22 -2.63 2.63
C ARG A 49 -1.26 -2.31 2.38
N PRO A 50 -1.88 -2.89 1.35
CA PRO A 50 -3.32 -2.79 1.14
C PRO A 50 -4.10 -3.38 2.33
N ALA A 51 -5.28 -2.82 2.62
CA ALA A 51 -6.10 -3.27 3.74
C ALA A 51 -6.69 -4.68 3.56
N HIS A 52 -6.74 -5.17 2.31
CA HIS A 52 -7.30 -6.47 1.96
C HIS A 52 -6.34 -7.66 2.18
N GLU A 53 -5.20 -7.48 2.86
CA GLU A 53 -4.34 -8.61 3.25
C GLU A 53 -4.98 -9.43 4.37
N ASN A 54 -5.17 -10.73 4.12
CA ASN A 54 -5.57 -11.69 5.17
C ASN A 54 -4.30 -12.19 5.87
N TRP A 55 -4.26 -12.05 7.19
CA TRP A 55 -3.16 -12.48 8.06
C TRP A 55 -3.52 -13.75 8.84
#